data_AF-A0AAN0JWL7-F1
#
_entry.id   AF-A0AAN0JWL7-F1
#
_cell.length_a   1.000
_cell.length_b   1.000
_cell.length_c   1.000
_cell.angle_alpha   90.00
_cell.angle_beta   90.00
_cell.angle_gamma   90.00
#
_symmetry.space_group_name_H-M   'P 1'
#
loop_
_entity.id
_entity.type
_entity.pdbx_description
1 polymer ?
#
loop_
_entity_poly.entity_id
_entity_poly.type
_entity_poly.pdbx_seq_one_letter_code
_entity_poly.pdbx_strand_id
1 'polypeptide(L)'
;MNEEDTKQALRYFHDVSLMLYYPEVTNVVFIDSKPVLEILSQLLALTYVDDDNALVSILDKPLPLKVTNNLKEGFFNEDIFEHLKLKSVIFSLPEFQLFDLIRLLLYLNIIKKLQDEQKGHYFIPYALPSYNEPVSIKETNAKPLVIVWREEKSEEILPVPTGLFPLTIVYLLNQKEHITKISPSTPEYHKFRDAMSLKITITRKHTLHLINRYTHIEVYFTGPTQHCPLVRKLLTTAIDNSSDAMHLKHNYVNAFACPYNESCYCIVNEGYKVADCTVCGESPDIGNDYWMWFTDAQGMCIIIIIIYSLSLVYWTC
;
A
#
# COMPACT_ATOMS: atom_id res chain seq x y z
N MET A 1 -22.23 30.74 -20.63
CA MET A 1 -21.21 29.69 -20.39
C MET A 1 -21.79 28.40 -20.90
N ASN A 2 -21.10 27.72 -21.82
CA ASN A 2 -21.57 26.42 -22.30
C ASN A 2 -21.18 25.31 -21.29
N GLU A 3 -21.69 24.10 -21.47
CA GLU A 3 -21.43 22.98 -20.56
C GLU A 3 -19.93 22.63 -20.48
N GLU A 4 -19.21 22.75 -21.59
CA GLU A 4 -17.79 22.43 -21.69
C GLU A 4 -16.94 23.45 -20.93
N ASP A 5 -17.22 24.75 -21.09
CA ASP A 5 -16.59 25.82 -20.32
C ASP A 5 -16.78 25.58 -18.81
N THR A 6 -17.96 25.10 -18.42
CA THR A 6 -18.28 24.80 -17.02
C THR A 6 -17.45 23.62 -16.49
N LYS A 7 -17.35 22.54 -17.26
CA LYS A 7 -16.53 21.36 -16.90
C LYS A 7 -15.05 21.73 -16.80
N GLN A 8 -14.55 22.56 -17.71
CA GLN A 8 -13.16 23.03 -17.67
C GLN A 8 -12.89 23.90 -16.44
N ALA A 9 -13.80 24.81 -16.10
CA ALA A 9 -13.68 25.62 -14.89
C ALA A 9 -13.67 24.75 -13.62
N LEU A 10 -14.59 23.78 -13.51
CA LEU A 10 -14.64 22.87 -12.36
C LEU A 10 -13.37 22.02 -12.22
N ARG A 11 -12.83 21.49 -13.32
CA ARG A 11 -11.54 20.79 -13.33
C ARG A 11 -10.40 21.68 -12.88
N TYR A 12 -10.31 22.91 -13.41
CA TYR A 12 -9.30 23.86 -12.98
C TYR A 12 -9.34 24.10 -11.47
N PHE A 13 -10.52 24.36 -10.90
CA PHE A 13 -10.68 24.58 -9.46
C PHE A 13 -10.35 23.34 -8.62
N HIS A 14 -10.60 22.15 -9.16
CA HIS A 14 -10.19 20.90 -8.55
C HIS A 14 -8.66 20.74 -8.53
N ASP A 15 -8.00 20.99 -9.67
CA ASP A 15 -6.55 20.85 -9.82
C ASP A 15 -5.79 21.82 -8.89
N VAL A 16 -6.34 23.00 -8.63
CA VAL A 16 -5.78 23.96 -7.66
C VAL A 16 -6.27 23.74 -6.22
N SER A 17 -6.91 22.60 -5.94
CA SER A 17 -7.37 22.18 -4.59
C SER A 17 -8.37 23.14 -3.92
N LEU A 18 -9.10 23.93 -4.71
CA LEU A 18 -10.14 24.84 -4.20
C LEU A 18 -11.50 24.14 -4.02
N MET A 19 -11.73 23.03 -4.71
CA MET A 19 -12.92 22.18 -4.56
C MET A 19 -12.59 20.71 -4.89
N LEU A 20 -13.51 19.79 -4.58
CA LEU A 20 -13.43 18.41 -5.09
C LEU A 20 -14.49 18.20 -6.17
N TYR A 21 -14.03 17.84 -7.37
CA TYR A 21 -14.89 17.57 -8.52
C TYR A 21 -14.52 16.22 -9.13
N TYR A 22 -15.32 15.20 -8.82
CA TYR A 22 -15.14 13.82 -9.28
C TYR A 22 -16.40 13.35 -10.05
N PRO A 23 -16.65 13.88 -11.26
CA PRO A 23 -17.88 13.63 -12.02
C PRO A 23 -18.05 12.17 -12.42
N GLU A 24 -16.96 11.39 -12.49
CA GLU A 24 -16.98 9.94 -12.71
C GLU A 24 -17.48 9.14 -11.50
N VAL A 25 -17.60 9.77 -10.33
CA VAL A 25 -17.95 9.12 -9.05
C VAL A 25 -19.33 9.56 -8.54
N THR A 26 -19.55 10.87 -8.53
CA THR A 26 -20.76 11.50 -7.99
C THR A 26 -21.08 12.78 -8.77
N ASN A 27 -22.36 13.14 -8.78
CA ASN A 27 -22.83 14.41 -9.34
C ASN A 27 -22.67 15.58 -8.35
N VAL A 28 -22.16 15.30 -7.14
CA VAL A 28 -21.93 16.30 -6.10
C VAL A 28 -20.58 16.98 -6.32
N VAL A 29 -20.58 18.32 -6.33
CA VAL A 29 -19.36 19.13 -6.32
C VAL A 29 -19.11 19.59 -4.88
N PHE A 30 -17.98 19.21 -4.31
CA PHE A 30 -17.60 19.63 -2.96
C PHE A 30 -16.88 20.97 -3.03
N ILE A 31 -17.65 22.06 -3.02
CA ILE A 31 -17.10 23.42 -3.05
C ILE A 31 -16.20 23.67 -1.83
N ASP A 32 -16.61 23.15 -0.67
CA ASP A 32 -15.77 23.12 0.53
C ASP A 32 -15.40 21.66 0.83
N SER A 33 -14.09 21.36 0.88
CA SER A 33 -13.59 20.02 1.21
C SER A 33 -13.55 19.75 2.72
N LYS A 34 -13.66 20.80 3.55
CA LYS A 34 -13.59 20.72 5.01
C LYS A 34 -14.57 19.70 5.61
N PRO A 35 -15.84 19.62 5.20
CA PRO A 35 -16.77 18.62 5.73
C PRO A 35 -16.27 17.18 5.55
N VAL A 36 -15.71 16.85 4.38
CA VAL A 36 -15.16 15.52 4.09
C VAL A 36 -13.96 15.23 4.99
N LEU A 37 -13.06 16.22 5.14
CA LEU A 37 -11.89 16.10 6.00
C LEU A 37 -12.26 15.97 7.48
N GLU A 38 -13.28 16.68 7.94
CA GLU A 38 -13.76 16.59 9.33
C GLU A 38 -14.36 15.22 9.62
N ILE A 39 -15.17 14.66 8.71
CA ILE A 39 -15.71 13.30 8.87
C ILE A 39 -14.58 12.27 8.96
N LEU A 40 -13.59 12.35 8.07
CA LEU A 40 -12.44 11.44 8.11
C LEU A 40 -11.61 11.62 9.37
N SER A 41 -11.36 12.87 9.78
CA SER A 41 -10.62 13.17 11.00
C SER A 41 -11.33 12.62 12.24
N GLN A 42 -12.66 12.77 12.31
CA GLN A 42 -13.46 12.21 13.38
C GLN A 42 -13.43 10.69 13.37
N LEU A 43 -13.60 10.06 12.21
CA LEU A 43 -13.53 8.61 12.08
C LEU A 43 -12.19 8.06 12.58
N LEU A 44 -11.07 8.70 12.21
CA LEU A 44 -9.74 8.31 12.68
C LEU A 44 -9.51 8.64 14.16
N ALA A 45 -10.05 9.75 14.66
CA ALA A 45 -9.93 10.10 16.08
C ALA A 45 -10.52 9.01 16.99
N LEU A 46 -11.56 8.29 16.54
CA LEU A 46 -12.12 7.16 17.29
C LEU A 46 -11.14 6.01 17.54
N THR A 47 -10.05 5.92 16.78
CA THR A 47 -9.00 4.90 17.01
C THR A 47 -7.82 5.37 17.85
N TYR A 48 -7.60 6.68 17.95
CA TYR A 48 -6.40 7.26 18.57
C TYR A 48 -6.66 8.08 19.84
N VAL A 49 -7.90 8.52 20.06
CA VAL A 49 -8.28 9.31 21.23
C VAL A 49 -8.81 8.38 22.31
N ASP A 50 -8.11 8.31 23.43
CA ASP A 50 -8.54 7.55 24.62
C ASP A 50 -9.17 8.47 25.69
N ASP A 51 -9.19 9.80 25.48
CA ASP A 51 -9.85 10.74 26.38
C ASP A 51 -11.38 10.76 26.14
N ASP A 52 -12.14 10.34 27.16
CA ASP A 52 -13.60 10.26 27.08
C ASP A 52 -14.26 11.61 26.77
N ASN A 53 -13.72 12.73 27.28
CA ASN A 53 -14.28 14.05 27.03
C ASN A 53 -14.15 14.47 25.56
N ALA A 54 -12.99 14.17 24.96
CA ALA A 54 -12.75 14.37 23.54
C ALA A 54 -13.62 13.45 22.68
N LEU A 55 -13.82 12.20 23.07
CA LEU A 55 -14.75 11.29 22.37
C LEU A 55 -16.21 11.78 22.43
N VAL A 56 -16.64 12.33 23.57
CA VAL A 56 -17.96 12.97 23.72
C VAL A 56 -18.13 14.18 22.81
N SER A 57 -17.04 14.85 22.40
CA SER A 57 -17.10 15.95 21.43
C SER A 57 -17.33 15.48 19.99
N ILE A 58 -17.04 14.21 19.69
CA ILE A 58 -17.11 13.61 18.34
C ILE A 58 -18.37 12.77 18.15
N LEU A 59 -18.80 12.08 19.21
CA LEU A 59 -19.90 11.11 19.17
C LEU A 59 -21.19 11.67 19.75
N ASP A 60 -22.31 11.43 19.07
CA ASP A 60 -23.66 11.66 19.63
C ASP A 60 -24.00 10.64 20.71
N LYS A 61 -23.50 9.40 20.54
CA LYS A 61 -23.70 8.28 21.47
C LYS A 61 -22.44 7.42 21.53
N PRO A 62 -22.12 6.82 22.69
CA PRO A 62 -21.00 5.88 22.79
C PRO A 62 -21.10 4.77 21.76
N LEU A 63 -19.96 4.43 21.14
CA LEU A 63 -19.88 3.31 20.20
C LEU A 63 -19.90 1.98 20.96
N PRO A 64 -20.59 0.95 20.44
CA PRO A 64 -20.47 -0.39 20.98
C PRO A 64 -19.01 -0.86 20.93
N LEU A 65 -18.53 -1.51 22.01
CA LEU A 65 -17.15 -1.98 22.11
C LEU A 65 -16.70 -2.82 20.91
N LYS A 66 -17.60 -3.63 20.35
CA LYS A 66 -17.34 -4.43 19.14
C LYS A 66 -17.01 -3.56 17.92
N VAL A 67 -17.74 -2.46 17.72
CA VAL A 67 -17.50 -1.52 16.61
C VAL A 67 -16.16 -0.83 16.79
N THR A 68 -15.86 -0.34 17.99
CA THR A 68 -14.57 0.28 18.32
C THR A 68 -13.39 -0.68 18.10
N ASN A 69 -13.51 -1.93 18.56
CA ASN A 69 -12.46 -2.93 18.37
C ASN A 69 -12.26 -3.30 16.89
N ASN A 70 -13.34 -3.42 16.13
CA ASN A 70 -13.26 -3.65 14.69
C ASN A 70 -12.58 -2.47 13.98
N LEU A 71 -12.91 -1.24 14.35
CA LEU A 71 -12.30 -0.04 13.77
C LEU A 71 -10.82 0.08 14.10
N LYS A 72 -10.39 -0.27 15.33
CA LYS A 72 -8.98 -0.35 15.71
C LYS A 72 -8.21 -1.41 14.91
N GLU A 73 -8.90 -2.42 14.38
CA GLU A 73 -8.37 -3.37 13.39
C GLU A 73 -8.54 -2.92 11.93
N GLY A 74 -8.99 -1.69 11.71
CA GLY A 74 -9.20 -1.07 10.40
C GLY A 74 -10.52 -1.42 9.74
N PHE A 75 -11.44 -2.14 10.40
CA PHE A 75 -12.71 -2.56 9.82
C PHE A 75 -13.89 -1.73 10.30
N PHE A 76 -14.79 -1.36 9.39
CA PHE A 76 -16.01 -0.66 9.75
C PHE A 76 -17.17 -0.98 8.80
N ASN A 77 -18.36 -0.57 9.22
CA ASN A 77 -19.59 -0.60 8.45
C ASN A 77 -20.16 0.84 8.37
N GLU A 78 -21.07 1.08 7.43
CA GLU A 78 -21.65 2.41 7.18
C GLU A 78 -22.42 2.98 8.38
N ASP A 79 -22.90 2.12 9.29
CA ASP A 79 -23.59 2.52 10.52
C ASP A 79 -22.71 3.37 11.45
N ILE A 80 -21.36 3.28 11.34
CA ILE A 80 -20.46 4.09 12.16
C ILE A 80 -20.67 5.59 11.97
N PHE A 81 -21.03 6.02 10.75
CA PHE A 81 -21.29 7.44 10.45
C PHE A 81 -22.57 7.93 11.12
N GLU A 82 -23.46 7.03 11.56
CA GLU A 82 -24.65 7.40 12.31
C GLU A 82 -24.35 7.88 13.73
N HIS A 83 -23.17 7.55 14.25
CA HIS A 83 -22.75 7.92 15.60
C HIS A 83 -21.98 9.24 15.66
N LEU A 84 -21.52 9.76 14.51
CA LEU A 84 -20.76 11.01 14.45
C LEU A 84 -21.69 12.22 14.59
N LYS A 85 -21.37 13.17 15.49
CA LYS A 85 -22.16 14.41 15.67
C LYS A 85 -22.33 15.21 14.38
N LEU A 86 -21.27 15.25 13.57
CA LEU A 86 -21.26 15.97 12.30
C LEU A 86 -22.20 15.36 11.25
N LYS A 87 -22.75 14.16 11.49
CA LYS A 87 -23.77 13.57 10.61
C LYS A 87 -24.89 14.58 10.33
N SER A 88 -25.35 15.25 11.39
CA SER A 88 -26.46 16.20 11.35
C SER A 88 -26.17 17.47 10.54
N VAL A 89 -24.90 17.89 10.45
CA VAL A 89 -24.51 19.12 9.78
C VAL A 89 -24.22 18.86 8.29
N ILE A 90 -23.57 17.75 7.98
CA ILE A 90 -23.05 17.50 6.63
C ILE A 90 -24.06 16.71 5.80
N PHE A 91 -24.70 15.68 6.36
CA PHE A 91 -25.69 14.86 5.64
C PHE A 91 -27.13 15.41 5.74
N SER A 92 -27.31 16.65 6.19
CA SER A 92 -28.62 17.34 6.15
C SER A 92 -28.87 18.04 4.81
N LEU A 93 -27.85 18.20 3.98
CA LEU A 93 -28.00 18.68 2.61
C LEU A 93 -28.59 17.57 1.74
N PRO A 94 -29.74 17.78 1.07
CA PRO A 94 -30.39 16.74 0.27
C PRO A 94 -29.52 16.27 -0.89
N GLU A 95 -28.58 17.10 -1.35
CA GLU A 95 -27.66 16.81 -2.45
C GLU A 95 -26.51 15.89 -2.02
N PHE A 96 -26.16 15.79 -0.74
CA PHE A 96 -25.04 14.98 -0.26
C PHE A 96 -25.50 13.81 0.61
N GLN A 97 -25.26 12.59 0.15
CA GLN A 97 -25.62 11.38 0.87
C GLN A 97 -24.38 10.62 1.32
N LEU A 98 -24.55 9.77 2.34
CA LEU A 98 -23.47 8.89 2.82
C LEU A 98 -22.85 8.06 1.70
N PHE A 99 -23.67 7.63 0.74
CA PHE A 99 -23.20 6.86 -0.39
C PHE A 99 -22.25 7.64 -1.32
N ASP A 100 -22.42 8.96 -1.47
CA ASP A 100 -21.48 9.82 -2.21
C ASP A 100 -20.12 9.84 -1.53
N LEU A 101 -20.09 9.97 -0.20
CA LEU A 101 -18.87 9.87 0.58
C LEU A 101 -18.19 8.52 0.40
N ILE A 102 -18.91 7.42 0.59
CA ILE A 102 -18.35 6.07 0.46
C ILE A 102 -17.78 5.84 -0.95
N ARG A 103 -18.50 6.26 -1.99
CA ARG A 103 -18.01 6.18 -3.37
C ARG A 103 -16.73 6.98 -3.57
N LEU A 104 -16.68 8.21 -3.05
CA LEU A 104 -15.49 9.06 -3.10
C LEU A 104 -14.30 8.38 -2.41
N LEU A 105 -14.47 7.87 -1.19
CA LEU A 105 -13.40 7.22 -0.44
C LEU A 105 -12.90 5.93 -1.11
N LEU A 106 -13.78 5.18 -1.77
CA LEU A 106 -13.42 4.00 -2.57
C LEU A 106 -12.64 4.42 -3.82
N TYR A 107 -13.09 5.47 -4.52
CA TYR A 107 -12.44 5.97 -5.73
C TYR A 107 -11.03 6.49 -5.44
N LEU A 108 -10.87 7.23 -4.33
CA LEU A 108 -9.58 7.73 -3.86
C LEU A 108 -8.69 6.67 -3.22
N ASN A 109 -9.13 5.40 -3.19
CA ASN A 109 -8.41 4.30 -2.55
C ASN A 109 -8.04 4.57 -1.07
N ILE A 110 -8.84 5.39 -0.37
CA ILE A 110 -8.71 5.62 1.08
C ILE A 110 -9.24 4.41 1.84
N ILE A 111 -10.30 3.80 1.32
CA ILE A 111 -10.93 2.59 1.88
C ILE A 111 -11.04 1.49 0.83
N LYS A 112 -11.13 0.25 1.31
CA LYS A 112 -11.40 -0.95 0.50
C LYS A 112 -12.72 -1.57 0.92
N LYS A 113 -13.62 -1.82 -0.03
CA LYS A 113 -14.77 -2.70 0.19
C LYS A 113 -14.33 -4.17 0.20
N LEU A 114 -14.72 -4.89 1.24
CA LEU A 114 -14.43 -6.31 1.44
C LEU A 114 -15.69 -7.15 1.23
N GLN A 115 -15.52 -8.33 0.65
CA GLN A 115 -16.58 -9.35 0.55
C GLN A 115 -16.40 -10.33 1.71
N ASP A 116 -17.50 -10.70 2.36
CA ASP A 116 -17.58 -11.75 3.38
C ASP A 116 -16.68 -11.55 4.62
N GLU A 117 -16.42 -10.30 5.02
CA GLU A 117 -15.70 -9.97 6.25
C GLU A 117 -16.69 -9.67 7.39
N GLN A 118 -16.63 -10.47 8.46
CA GLN A 118 -17.57 -10.36 9.59
C GLN A 118 -17.31 -9.14 10.47
N LYS A 119 -16.09 -8.61 10.46
CA LYS A 119 -15.73 -7.42 11.24
C LYS A 119 -16.24 -6.13 10.61
N GLY A 120 -16.44 -6.09 9.29
CA GLY A 120 -16.96 -4.94 8.59
C GLY A 120 -16.83 -5.07 7.07
N HIS A 121 -17.73 -4.40 6.34
CA HIS A 121 -17.75 -4.39 4.88
C HIS A 121 -16.67 -3.49 4.27
N TYR A 122 -16.04 -2.63 5.07
CA TYR A 122 -15.01 -1.70 4.64
C TYR A 122 -13.76 -1.83 5.50
N PHE A 123 -12.62 -1.61 4.86
CA PHE A 123 -11.31 -1.56 5.49
C PHE A 123 -10.63 -0.22 5.23
N ILE A 124 -10.09 0.40 6.27
CA ILE A 124 -9.35 1.66 6.25
C ILE A 124 -7.98 1.47 6.92
N PRO A 125 -6.88 1.38 6.15
CA PRO A 125 -5.55 1.16 6.73
C PRO A 125 -5.07 2.33 7.60
N TYR A 126 -5.59 3.54 7.35
CA TYR A 126 -5.25 4.74 8.12
C TYR A 126 -5.70 4.71 9.57
N ALA A 127 -6.64 3.84 9.96
CA ALA A 127 -7.13 3.70 11.34
C ALA A 127 -6.28 2.73 12.18
N LEU A 128 -5.34 2.02 11.56
CA LEU A 128 -4.50 1.04 12.24
C LEU A 128 -3.48 1.72 13.18
N PRO A 129 -3.06 1.05 14.25
CA PRO A 129 -1.95 1.52 15.08
C PRO A 129 -0.63 1.52 14.29
N SER A 130 0.38 2.26 14.78
CA SER A 130 1.74 2.17 14.25
C SER A 130 2.45 0.91 14.74
N TYR A 131 3.36 0.41 13.92
CA TYR A 131 4.21 -0.72 14.19
C TYR A 131 5.50 -0.26 14.87
N ASN A 132 5.66 -0.65 16.13
CA ASN A 132 6.85 -0.32 16.93
C ASN A 132 7.69 -1.56 17.29
N GLU A 133 7.36 -2.72 16.72
CA GLU A 133 8.00 -3.99 17.07
C GLU A 133 9.18 -4.31 16.13
N PRO A 134 10.16 -5.10 16.58
CA PRO A 134 11.21 -5.63 15.70
C PRO A 134 10.63 -6.62 14.67
N VAL A 135 11.24 -6.70 13.48
CA VAL A 135 10.81 -7.66 12.44
C VAL A 135 10.91 -9.08 13.00
N SER A 136 9.78 -9.78 13.09
CA SER A 136 9.71 -11.19 13.50
C SER A 136 9.35 -12.12 12.34
N ILE A 137 9.80 -11.79 11.12
CA ILE A 137 9.53 -12.59 9.93
C ILE A 137 10.50 -13.78 9.91
N LYS A 138 9.96 -15.00 9.89
CA LYS A 138 10.76 -16.23 9.71
C LYS A 138 11.57 -16.11 8.42
N GLU A 139 12.80 -16.63 8.43
CA GLU A 139 13.65 -16.62 7.24
C GLU A 139 12.90 -17.10 6.00
N THR A 140 12.93 -16.26 4.97
CA THR A 140 12.32 -16.52 3.67
C THR A 140 13.36 -17.07 2.70
N ASN A 141 12.91 -17.85 1.71
CA ASN A 141 13.80 -18.45 0.71
C ASN A 141 14.49 -17.42 -0.20
N ALA A 142 13.88 -16.24 -0.36
CA ALA A 142 14.50 -15.09 -0.98
C ALA A 142 14.81 -14.05 0.09
N LYS A 143 15.93 -13.35 -0.06
CA LYS A 143 16.23 -12.21 0.81
C LYS A 143 15.25 -11.06 0.55
N PRO A 144 15.01 -10.18 1.52
CA PRO A 144 14.00 -9.13 1.36
C PRO A 144 14.36 -8.17 0.23
N LEU A 145 13.36 -7.77 -0.55
CA LEU A 145 13.50 -6.64 -1.46
C LEU A 145 13.33 -5.35 -0.64
N VAL A 146 14.14 -4.35 -0.93
CA VAL A 146 14.04 -3.02 -0.32
C VAL A 146 13.66 -2.03 -1.41
N ILE A 147 12.72 -1.13 -1.12
CA ILE A 147 12.32 -0.04 -2.03
C ILE A 147 12.65 1.29 -1.35
N VAL A 148 13.49 2.09 -2.00
CA VAL A 148 13.96 3.39 -1.48
C VAL A 148 13.56 4.51 -2.42
N TRP A 149 13.29 5.70 -1.87
CA TRP A 149 13.08 6.93 -2.66
C TRP A 149 14.39 7.68 -2.75
N ARG A 150 14.72 8.21 -3.93
CA ARG A 150 16.01 8.87 -4.17
C ARG A 150 15.82 10.20 -4.89
N GLU A 151 16.52 11.24 -4.46
CA GLU A 151 16.60 12.48 -5.23
C GLU A 151 17.47 12.27 -6.48
N GLU A 152 16.98 12.68 -7.65
CA GLU A 152 17.62 12.38 -8.93
C GLU A 152 19.01 13.00 -9.05
N LYS A 153 19.21 14.19 -8.46
CA LYS A 153 20.45 14.96 -8.60
C LYS A 153 21.48 14.67 -7.55
N SER A 154 21.06 14.59 -6.28
CA SER A 154 21.97 14.43 -5.14
C SER A 154 22.17 12.97 -4.75
N GLU A 155 21.39 12.06 -5.34
CA GLU A 155 21.43 10.64 -5.02
C GLU A 155 21.04 10.30 -3.56
N GLU A 156 20.55 11.29 -2.82
CA GLU A 156 20.14 11.22 -1.43
C GLU A 156 18.90 10.34 -1.27
N ILE A 157 18.90 9.51 -0.23
CA ILE A 157 17.73 8.71 0.14
C ILE A 157 16.71 9.58 0.85
N LEU A 158 15.52 9.66 0.29
CA LEU A 158 14.39 10.42 0.80
C LEU A 158 13.49 9.52 1.67
N PRO A 159 12.77 10.11 2.63
CA PRO A 159 11.71 9.40 3.33
C PRO A 159 10.62 8.89 2.37
N VAL A 160 10.02 7.75 2.72
CA VAL A 160 8.82 7.24 2.06
C VAL A 160 7.73 8.32 2.15
N PRO A 161 7.13 8.74 1.02
CA PRO A 161 6.10 9.77 1.01
C PRO A 161 4.94 9.45 1.97
N THR A 162 4.54 10.45 2.76
CA THR A 162 3.50 10.28 3.79
C THR A 162 2.17 9.93 3.13
N GLY A 163 1.53 8.85 3.58
CA GLY A 163 0.26 8.37 3.03
C GLY A 163 0.39 7.38 1.87
N LEU A 164 1.57 7.27 1.24
CA LEU A 164 1.81 6.34 0.12
C LEU A 164 1.65 4.88 0.52
N PHE A 165 2.14 4.51 1.71
CA PHE A 165 2.11 3.11 2.15
C PHE A 165 0.67 2.60 2.34
N PRO A 166 -0.21 3.24 3.14
CA PRO A 166 -1.61 2.84 3.23
C PRO A 166 -2.33 2.81 1.87
N LEU A 167 -2.05 3.78 0.99
CA LEU A 167 -2.63 3.84 -0.36
C LEU A 167 -2.21 2.64 -1.20
N THR A 168 -0.92 2.29 -1.17
CA THR A 168 -0.36 1.11 -1.84
C THR A 168 -1.01 -0.18 -1.36
N ILE A 169 -1.31 -0.30 -0.05
CA ILE A 169 -2.05 -1.44 0.49
C ILE A 169 -3.45 -1.54 -0.13
N VAL A 170 -4.18 -0.43 -0.26
CA VAL A 170 -5.52 -0.44 -0.87
C VAL A 170 -5.46 -0.80 -2.36
N TYR A 171 -4.48 -0.27 -3.10
CA TYR A 171 -4.25 -0.66 -4.49
C TYR A 171 -3.97 -2.15 -4.65
N LEU A 172 -3.10 -2.72 -3.81
CA LEU A 172 -2.83 -4.17 -3.80
C LEU A 172 -4.11 -4.97 -3.50
N LEU A 173 -4.92 -4.55 -2.53
CA LEU A 173 -6.20 -5.19 -2.22
C LEU A 173 -7.25 -5.05 -3.34
N ASN A 174 -7.09 -4.07 -4.23
CA ASN A 174 -7.93 -3.90 -5.41
C ASN A 174 -7.53 -4.80 -6.59
N GLN A 175 -6.33 -5.40 -6.56
CA GLN A 175 -5.87 -6.37 -7.55
C GLN A 175 -6.48 -7.77 -7.30
N LYS A 176 -7.71 -7.96 -7.79
CA LYS A 176 -8.54 -9.16 -7.56
C LYS A 176 -7.91 -10.48 -8.01
N GLU A 177 -6.95 -10.45 -8.94
CA GLU A 177 -6.38 -11.66 -9.55
C GLU A 177 -5.39 -12.40 -8.63
N HIS A 178 -4.77 -11.70 -7.69
CA HIS A 178 -3.65 -12.26 -6.93
C HIS A 178 -3.76 -12.04 -5.42
N ILE A 179 -4.17 -10.84 -4.98
CA ILE A 179 -4.29 -10.54 -3.55
C ILE A 179 -5.70 -10.90 -3.09
N THR A 180 -5.77 -11.84 -2.15
CA THR A 180 -7.04 -12.47 -1.79
C THR A 180 -7.63 -11.93 -0.50
N LYS A 181 -6.81 -11.69 0.53
CA LYS A 181 -7.28 -11.29 1.87
C LYS A 181 -6.21 -10.53 2.67
N ILE A 182 -6.67 -9.72 3.61
CA ILE A 182 -5.87 -9.18 4.71
C ILE A 182 -5.63 -10.32 5.71
N SER A 183 -4.39 -10.49 6.19
CA SER A 183 -4.10 -11.53 7.18
C SER A 183 -4.72 -11.18 8.55
N PRO A 184 -5.09 -12.17 9.37
CA PRO A 184 -5.51 -11.91 10.75
C PRO A 184 -4.36 -11.26 11.53
N SER A 185 -4.69 -10.50 12.58
CA SER A 185 -3.67 -9.95 13.49
C SER A 185 -3.18 -11.08 14.40
N THR A 186 -1.98 -11.59 14.15
CA THR A 186 -1.30 -12.59 15.00
C THR A 186 0.19 -12.25 15.06
N PRO A 187 0.97 -12.82 15.99
CA PRO A 187 2.41 -12.56 16.05
C PRO A 187 3.19 -12.86 14.76
N GLU A 188 2.63 -13.67 13.86
CA GLU A 188 3.22 -14.01 12.56
C GLU A 188 2.79 -13.05 11.43
N TYR A 189 1.79 -12.18 11.66
CA TYR A 189 1.19 -11.31 10.66
C TYR A 189 1.01 -9.89 11.18
N HIS A 190 1.71 -8.96 10.54
CA HIS A 190 1.56 -7.53 10.74
C HIS A 190 0.20 -7.02 10.24
N LYS A 191 -0.48 -6.24 11.08
CA LYS A 191 -1.66 -5.44 10.72
C LYS A 191 -1.59 -4.09 11.40
N PHE A 192 -0.76 -3.22 10.84
CA PHE A 192 -0.43 -1.88 11.31
C PHE A 192 -0.44 -0.90 10.14
N ARG A 193 -0.52 0.40 10.44
CA ARG A 193 -0.61 1.47 9.44
C ARG A 193 0.62 1.55 8.53
N ASP A 194 1.75 1.11 9.05
CA ASP A 194 3.09 1.12 8.47
C ASP A 194 3.68 -0.31 8.33
N ALA A 195 2.95 -1.36 8.69
CA ALA A 195 3.37 -2.74 8.45
C ALA A 195 2.16 -3.67 8.20
N MET A 196 2.14 -4.36 7.06
CA MET A 196 0.97 -5.10 6.63
C MET A 196 1.32 -6.46 6.02
N SER A 197 0.53 -7.47 6.37
CA SER A 197 0.66 -8.83 5.83
C SER A 197 -0.56 -9.19 4.98
N LEU A 198 -0.32 -9.41 3.68
CA LEU A 198 -1.34 -9.72 2.69
C LEU A 198 -1.24 -11.18 2.25
N LYS A 199 -2.40 -11.84 2.07
CA LYS A 199 -2.47 -13.18 1.49
C LYS A 199 -2.54 -13.09 -0.02
N ILE A 200 -1.50 -13.59 -0.67
CA ILE A 200 -1.40 -13.68 -2.12
C ILE A 200 -1.64 -15.12 -2.58
N THR A 201 -2.40 -15.33 -3.66
CA THR A 201 -2.66 -16.64 -4.24
C THR A 201 -1.98 -16.74 -5.59
N ILE A 202 -0.92 -17.54 -5.66
CA ILE A 202 -0.20 -17.88 -6.89
C ILE A 202 -0.10 -19.40 -6.92
N THR A 203 -1.06 -20.06 -7.57
CA THR A 203 -1.36 -21.51 -7.46
C THR A 203 -1.79 -21.98 -6.06
N ARG A 204 -1.11 -21.51 -5.00
CA ARG A 204 -1.40 -21.73 -3.59
C ARG A 204 -1.34 -20.39 -2.83
N LYS A 205 -1.84 -20.40 -1.59
CA LYS A 205 -1.82 -19.23 -0.70
C LYS A 205 -0.44 -19.05 -0.07
N HIS A 206 0.12 -17.85 -0.21
CA HIS A 206 1.37 -17.41 0.38
C HIS A 206 1.14 -16.07 1.10
N THR A 207 2.18 -15.57 1.77
CA THR A 207 2.11 -14.29 2.49
C THR A 207 3.13 -13.32 1.91
N LEU A 208 2.67 -12.10 1.69
CA LEU A 208 3.48 -10.93 1.38
C LEU A 208 3.47 -10.04 2.62
N HIS A 209 4.63 -9.79 3.21
CA HIS A 209 4.80 -8.82 4.28
C HIS A 209 5.44 -7.56 3.72
N LEU A 210 4.87 -6.41 4.07
CA LEU A 210 5.35 -5.08 3.70
C LEU A 210 5.57 -4.30 4.99
N ILE A 211 6.75 -3.69 5.16
CA ILE A 211 7.07 -2.90 6.35
C ILE A 211 7.66 -1.57 5.89
N ASN A 212 6.99 -0.47 6.22
CA ASN A 212 7.49 0.88 6.02
C ASN A 212 8.41 1.28 7.18
N ARG A 213 9.70 1.40 6.90
CA ARG A 213 10.74 1.82 7.84
C ARG A 213 11.00 3.33 7.82
N TYR A 214 10.05 4.11 7.32
CA TYR A 214 10.13 5.55 7.08
C TYR A 214 11.14 5.96 6.01
N THR A 215 12.33 5.38 5.95
CA THR A 215 13.35 5.63 4.92
C THR A 215 13.20 4.71 3.71
N HIS A 216 12.53 3.57 3.88
CA HIS A 216 12.34 2.56 2.83
C HIS A 216 11.16 1.65 3.14
N ILE A 217 10.77 0.83 2.17
CA ILE A 217 9.82 -0.27 2.36
C ILE A 217 10.56 -1.60 2.22
N GLU A 218 10.46 -2.44 3.25
CA GLU A 218 10.94 -3.82 3.23
C GLU A 218 9.83 -4.75 2.73
N VAL A 219 10.20 -5.70 1.88
CA VAL A 219 9.28 -6.62 1.21
C VAL A 219 9.74 -8.06 1.43
N TYR A 220 8.91 -8.84 2.10
CA TYR A 220 9.18 -10.26 2.36
C TYR A 220 8.10 -11.12 1.72
N PHE A 221 8.52 -12.21 1.08
CA PHE A 221 7.61 -13.15 0.46
C PHE A 221 7.88 -14.57 0.94
N THR A 222 6.84 -15.23 1.47
CA THR A 222 6.95 -16.57 2.05
C THR A 222 6.69 -17.69 1.04
N GLY A 223 6.48 -17.37 -0.23
CA GLY A 223 6.22 -18.36 -1.27
C GLY A 223 7.47 -18.83 -2.02
N PRO A 224 7.30 -19.67 -3.04
CA PRO A 224 8.39 -20.10 -3.92
C PRO A 224 9.08 -18.92 -4.61
N THR A 225 10.42 -18.91 -4.62
CA THR A 225 11.23 -17.79 -5.15
C THR A 225 10.98 -17.50 -6.63
N GLN A 226 10.60 -18.51 -7.41
CA GLN A 226 10.18 -18.37 -8.82
C GLN A 226 9.01 -17.38 -9.03
N HIS A 227 8.28 -17.05 -7.97
CA HIS A 227 7.16 -16.09 -8.01
C HIS A 227 7.54 -14.69 -7.53
N CYS A 228 8.76 -14.48 -7.03
CA CYS A 228 9.24 -13.16 -6.61
C CYS A 228 9.14 -12.08 -7.72
N PRO A 229 9.45 -12.34 -9.00
CA PRO A 229 9.30 -11.34 -10.06
C PRO A 229 7.83 -10.89 -10.26
N LEU A 230 6.89 -11.83 -10.15
CA LEU A 230 5.45 -11.50 -10.20
C LEU A 230 5.05 -10.62 -9.02
N VAL A 231 5.46 -10.98 -7.81
CA VAL A 231 5.20 -10.19 -6.59
C VAL A 231 5.77 -8.79 -6.71
N ARG A 232 7.03 -8.66 -7.16
CA ARG A 232 7.68 -7.38 -7.43
C ARG A 232 6.86 -6.54 -8.39
N LYS A 233 6.45 -7.10 -9.54
CA LYS A 233 5.65 -6.41 -10.55
C LYS A 233 4.32 -5.88 -9.98
N LEU A 234 3.62 -6.69 -9.18
CA LEU A 234 2.35 -6.28 -8.55
C LEU A 234 2.56 -5.11 -7.59
N LEU A 235 3.65 -5.15 -6.81
CA LEU A 235 4.01 -4.10 -5.86
C LEU A 235 4.43 -2.81 -6.57
N THR A 236 5.33 -2.88 -7.55
CA THR A 236 5.77 -1.75 -8.37
C THR A 236 4.56 -1.07 -9.02
N THR A 237 3.65 -1.84 -9.63
CA THR A 237 2.41 -1.30 -10.22
C THR A 237 1.53 -0.60 -9.18
N ALA A 238 1.42 -1.14 -7.97
CA ALA A 238 0.65 -0.51 -6.90
C ALA A 238 1.31 0.80 -6.40
N ILE A 239 2.64 0.84 -6.32
CA ILE A 239 3.40 2.05 -5.96
C ILE A 239 3.29 3.12 -7.04
N ASP A 240 3.35 2.73 -8.32
CA ASP A 240 3.17 3.66 -9.44
C ASP A 240 1.78 4.30 -9.40
N ASN A 241 0.71 3.49 -9.30
CA ASN A 241 -0.64 4.00 -9.20
C ASN A 241 -0.87 4.87 -7.95
N SER A 242 -0.22 4.54 -6.82
CA SER A 242 -0.23 5.38 -5.63
C SER A 242 0.47 6.71 -5.87
N SER A 243 1.61 6.70 -6.56
CA SER A 243 2.41 7.89 -6.86
C SER A 243 1.65 8.81 -7.80
N ASP A 244 1.04 8.26 -8.86
CA ASP A 244 0.18 8.99 -9.79
C ASP A 244 -1.00 9.67 -9.09
N ALA A 245 -1.71 8.93 -8.23
CA ALA A 245 -2.86 9.43 -7.48
C ALA A 245 -2.50 10.53 -6.47
N MET A 246 -1.24 10.57 -6.03
CA MET A 246 -0.72 11.59 -5.12
C MET A 246 0.08 12.69 -5.85
N HIS A 247 0.17 12.64 -7.18
CA HIS A 247 1.00 13.53 -8.01
C HIS A 247 2.47 13.58 -7.58
N LEU A 248 3.02 12.42 -7.20
CA LEU A 248 4.41 12.24 -6.79
C LEU A 248 5.29 11.91 -8.00
N LYS A 249 6.60 12.19 -7.88
CA LYS A 249 7.59 11.71 -8.83
C LYS A 249 7.81 10.21 -8.68
N HIS A 250 8.11 9.52 -9.78
CA HIS A 250 8.48 8.10 -9.79
C HIS A 250 9.99 7.92 -9.57
N ASN A 251 10.48 8.42 -8.43
CA ASN A 251 11.89 8.41 -8.08
C ASN A 251 12.24 7.32 -7.04
N TYR A 252 11.40 6.28 -6.94
CA TYR A 252 11.72 5.11 -6.16
C TYR A 252 12.56 4.13 -6.98
N VAL A 253 13.44 3.39 -6.30
CA VAL A 253 14.29 2.37 -6.91
C VAL A 253 14.30 1.10 -6.06
N ASN A 254 14.48 -0.03 -6.74
CA ASN A 254 14.67 -1.31 -6.08
C ASN A 254 16.10 -1.42 -5.54
N ALA A 255 16.24 -1.97 -4.34
CA ALA A 255 17.49 -2.11 -3.64
C ALA A 255 17.52 -3.37 -2.77
N PHE A 256 18.70 -3.65 -2.21
CA PHE A 256 18.93 -4.61 -1.15
C PHE A 256 19.57 -3.91 0.04
N ALA A 257 19.40 -4.46 1.25
CA ALA A 257 20.15 -3.99 2.42
C ALA A 257 21.66 -4.26 2.21
N CYS A 258 22.54 -3.27 2.48
CA CYS A 258 23.99 -3.52 2.43
C CYS A 258 24.37 -4.46 3.58
N PRO A 259 25.07 -5.57 3.34
CA PRO A 259 25.47 -6.52 4.38
C PRO A 259 26.48 -5.93 5.37
N TYR A 260 27.16 -4.85 4.99
CA TYR A 260 28.23 -4.22 5.79
C TYR A 260 27.77 -3.01 6.59
N ASN A 261 26.64 -2.39 6.24
CA ASN A 261 26.16 -1.16 6.89
C ASN A 261 24.64 -1.03 6.77
N GLU A 262 23.95 -1.00 7.90
CA GLU A 262 22.49 -0.87 8.00
C GLU A 262 21.96 0.47 7.44
N SER A 263 22.80 1.51 7.38
CA SER A 263 22.46 2.81 6.78
C SER A 263 22.74 2.87 5.28
N CYS A 264 23.21 1.78 4.66
CA CYS A 264 23.52 1.72 3.25
C CYS A 264 22.57 0.77 2.51
N TYR A 265 22.23 1.16 1.28
CA TYR A 265 21.44 0.36 0.36
C TYR A 265 22.28 0.03 -0.88
N CYS A 266 22.06 -1.15 -1.42
CA CYS A 266 22.65 -1.61 -2.67
C CYS A 266 21.59 -1.50 -3.77
N ILE A 267 21.69 -0.44 -4.56
CA ILE A 267 20.71 -0.07 -5.58
C ILE A 267 20.83 -1.04 -6.75
N VAL A 268 19.72 -1.65 -7.14
CA VAL A 268 19.70 -2.63 -8.23
C VAL A 268 19.69 -1.91 -9.57
N ASN A 269 20.66 -2.24 -10.40
CA ASN A 269 20.65 -1.91 -11.82
C ASN A 269 20.22 -3.14 -12.63
N GLU A 270 18.93 -3.19 -12.99
CA GLU A 270 18.34 -4.34 -13.67
C GLU A 270 18.96 -4.60 -15.06
N GLY A 271 19.36 -3.54 -15.77
CA GLY A 271 19.92 -3.64 -17.13
C GLY A 271 21.29 -4.33 -17.17
N TYR A 272 22.13 -4.04 -16.17
CA TYR A 272 23.46 -4.64 -16.05
C TYR A 272 23.49 -5.84 -15.09
N LYS A 273 22.38 -6.14 -14.38
CA LYS A 273 22.30 -7.16 -13.33
C LYS A 273 23.40 -7.00 -12.28
N VAL A 274 23.63 -5.77 -11.86
CA VAL A 274 24.55 -5.40 -10.78
C VAL A 274 23.82 -4.62 -9.71
N ALA A 275 24.38 -4.60 -8.51
CA ALA A 275 23.86 -3.79 -7.42
C ALA A 275 24.99 -2.94 -6.85
N ASP A 276 24.79 -1.63 -6.86
CA ASP A 276 25.79 -0.64 -6.47
C ASP A 276 25.41 -0.04 -5.11
N CYS A 277 26.30 -0.15 -4.13
CA CYS A 277 26.01 0.32 -2.78
C CYS A 277 26.44 1.76 -2.59
N THR A 278 25.53 2.57 -2.06
CA THR A 278 25.68 4.04 -2.01
C THR A 278 26.87 4.52 -1.15
N VAL A 279 27.29 3.75 -0.16
CA VAL A 279 28.32 4.13 0.83
C VAL A 279 29.41 3.06 1.00
N CYS A 280 29.09 1.81 0.70
CA CYS A 280 30.02 0.69 0.77
C CYS A 280 30.96 0.82 -0.45
N GLY A 281 32.17 1.38 -0.30
CA GLY A 281 33.15 1.58 -1.40
C GLY A 281 33.67 0.30 -2.08
N GLU A 282 33.13 -0.86 -1.67
CA GLU A 282 33.31 -2.16 -2.28
C GLU A 282 31.94 -2.69 -2.72
N SER A 283 31.83 -3.20 -3.94
CA SER A 283 30.65 -3.93 -4.39
C SER A 283 30.50 -5.21 -3.55
N PRO A 284 29.49 -5.33 -2.67
CA PRO A 284 29.32 -6.54 -1.89
C PRO A 284 29.04 -7.72 -2.80
N ASP A 285 29.50 -8.89 -2.37
CA ASP A 285 29.10 -10.15 -2.97
C ASP A 285 27.64 -10.44 -2.59
N ILE A 286 26.71 -9.94 -3.41
CA ILE A 286 25.27 -10.15 -3.22
C ILE A 286 24.92 -11.54 -3.71
N GLY A 287 24.49 -12.39 -2.76
CA GLY A 287 24.08 -13.76 -3.03
C GLY A 287 22.95 -13.89 -4.05
N ASN A 288 22.87 -15.06 -4.70
CA ASN A 288 21.87 -15.37 -5.72
C ASN A 288 20.42 -15.34 -5.18
N ASP A 289 20.24 -15.49 -3.86
CA ASP A 289 18.96 -15.42 -3.16
C ASP A 289 18.31 -14.02 -3.19
N TYR A 290 19.09 -12.95 -3.36
CA TYR A 290 18.59 -11.60 -3.61
C TYR A 290 18.08 -11.42 -5.05
N TRP A 291 18.77 -12.02 -6.02
CA TRP A 291 18.43 -11.92 -7.44
C TRP A 291 17.16 -12.65 -7.86
N MET A 292 16.57 -13.44 -6.95
CA MET A 292 15.28 -14.11 -7.15
C MET A 292 14.14 -13.14 -7.50
N TRP A 293 14.21 -11.88 -7.07
CA TRP A 293 13.22 -10.85 -7.40
C TRP A 293 13.24 -10.40 -8.86
N PHE A 294 14.35 -10.62 -9.57
CA PHE A 294 14.60 -10.11 -10.92
C PHE A 294 14.79 -11.23 -11.95
N THR A 295 14.94 -12.47 -11.50
CA THR A 295 15.17 -13.62 -12.38
C THR A 295 13.83 -14.22 -12.79
N ASP A 296 13.38 -13.93 -14.00
CA ASP A 296 12.23 -14.62 -14.58
C ASP A 296 12.52 -16.12 -14.72
N ALA A 297 11.53 -16.96 -14.40
CA ALA A 297 11.64 -18.43 -14.48
C ALA A 297 12.00 -18.95 -15.89
N GLN A 298 11.89 -18.11 -16.94
CA GLN A 298 12.32 -18.43 -18.29
C GLN A 298 13.85 -18.48 -18.46
N GLY A 299 14.62 -17.98 -17.49
CA GLY A 299 16.09 -18.03 -17.51
C GLY A 299 16.71 -19.29 -16.89
N MET A 300 15.94 -20.15 -16.23
CA MET A 300 16.42 -21.41 -15.66
C MET A 300 16.37 -22.57 -16.66
N CYS A 301 16.86 -22.37 -17.88
CA CYS A 301 17.51 -23.47 -18.58
C CYS A 301 18.92 -23.59 -18.00
N ILE A 302 19.09 -24.49 -17.04
CA ILE A 302 20.43 -24.89 -16.60
C ILE A 302 21.15 -25.45 -17.82
N ILE A 303 22.06 -24.67 -18.40
CA ILE A 303 23.02 -25.18 -19.37
C ILE A 303 23.98 -26.08 -18.58
N ILE A 304 23.64 -27.36 -18.46
CA ILE A 304 24.58 -28.39 -18.02
C ILE A 304 25.44 -28.71 -19.25
N ILE A 305 26.61 -28.07 -19.38
CA ILE A 305 27.66 -28.54 -20.29
C ILE A 305 28.29 -29.77 -19.63
N ILE A 306 27.72 -30.95 -19.89
CA ILE A 306 28.47 -32.19 -19.73
C ILE A 306 29.32 -32.34 -21.00
N ILE A 307 30.62 -32.07 -20.88
CA ILE A 307 31.60 -32.45 -21.91
C ILE A 307 31.76 -33.96 -21.81
N TYR A 308 30.97 -34.71 -22.58
CA TYR A 308 31.38 -36.03 -23.05
C TYR A 308 31.43 -35.99 -24.57
N SER A 309 32.55 -36.49 -25.06
CA SER A 309 32.95 -36.63 -26.44
C SER A 309 31.81 -37.21 -27.30
N LEU A 310 31.57 -36.54 -28.44
CA LEU A 310 30.78 -36.98 -29.59
C LEU A 310 29.25 -37.12 -29.42
N SER A 311 28.57 -36.12 -30.03
CA SER A 311 27.31 -36.24 -30.78
C SER A 311 26.01 -36.63 -30.04
N LEU A 312 25.22 -35.63 -29.64
CA LEU A 312 23.84 -35.32 -30.09
C LEU A 312 23.25 -34.24 -29.16
N VAL A 313 22.75 -33.13 -29.73
CA VAL A 313 21.97 -32.13 -28.99
C VAL A 313 20.50 -32.55 -29.05
N TYR A 314 19.92 -32.94 -27.92
CA TYR A 314 18.47 -33.10 -27.78
C TYR A 314 17.87 -31.90 -27.08
N TRP A 315 16.82 -31.34 -27.68
CA TRP A 315 15.91 -30.37 -27.07
C TRP A 315 14.76 -31.13 -26.42
N THR A 316 14.51 -30.92 -25.13
CA THR A 316 13.26 -31.33 -24.48
C THR A 316 12.73 -30.16 -23.67
N CYS A 317 11.53 -29.68 -24.05
CA CYS A 317 10.69 -28.79 -23.24
C CYS A 317 10.05 -29.57 -22.09
#